data_AF-A0A537L338-F1
#
_entry.id   AF-A0A537L338-F1
#
_cell.length_a   1.000
_cell.length_b   1.000
_cell.length_c   1.000
_cell.angle_alpha   90.00
_cell.angle_beta   90.00
_cell.angle_gamma   90.00
#
_symmetry.space_group_name_H-M   'P 1'
#
loop_
_entity.id
_entity.type
_entity.pdbx_description
1 polymer ?
#
loop_
_entity_poly.entity_id
_entity_poly.type
_entity_poly.pdbx_seq_one_letter_code
_entity_poly.pdbx_strand_id
1 'polypeptide(L)' 'HPQWGTVTIACGFSGHGFKFASVVGEVLADLALDGRTRHRIALFRLARFS' A
#
# COMPACT_ATOMS: atom_id res chain seq x y z
N HIS A 1 -8.57 -2.62 -1.63
CA HIS A 1 -9.60 -2.42 -0.60
C HIS A 1 -10.31 -3.76 -0.41
N PRO A 2 -10.72 -4.18 0.80
CA PRO A 2 -11.22 -5.54 1.04
C PRO A 2 -12.44 -5.92 0.18
N GLN A 3 -13.33 -4.96 -0.11
CA GLN A 3 -14.52 -5.20 -0.94
C GLN A 3 -14.36 -4.75 -2.40
N TRP A 4 -13.30 -4.01 -2.74
CA TRP A 4 -13.12 -3.39 -4.06
C TRP A 4 -11.69 -3.61 -4.53
N GLY A 5 -11.50 -4.56 -5.46
CA GLY A 5 -10.18 -4.94 -5.97
C GLY A 5 -9.46 -3.83 -6.74
N THR A 6 -10.20 -2.89 -7.31
CA THR A 6 -9.70 -1.76 -8.10
C THR A 6 -9.31 -0.53 -7.26
N VAL A 7 -9.46 -0.59 -5.94
CA VAL A 7 -9.15 0.53 -5.04
C VAL A 7 -7.94 0.20 -4.18
N THR A 8 -6.87 0.98 -4.33
CA THR A 8 -5.66 0.87 -3.50
C THR A 8 -5.65 1.96 -2.43
N ILE A 9 -5.22 1.64 -1.21
CA ILE A 9 -5.22 2.59 -0.07
C ILE A 9 -3.80 2.70 0.50
N ALA A 10 -3.35 3.94 0.68
CA ALA A 10 -2.13 4.31 1.38
C ALA A 10 -2.51 5.36 2.44
N CYS A 11 -2.49 4.98 3.71
CA CYS A 11 -2.83 5.88 4.82
C CYS A 11 -2.11 5.45 6.10
N GLY A 12 -2.29 6.20 7.19
CA GLY A 12 -1.72 5.84 8.49
C GLY A 12 -0.20 5.98 8.58
N PHE A 13 0.39 6.94 7.85
CA PHE A 13 1.83 7.18 7.81
C PHE A 13 2.43 7.81 9.08
N SER A 14 1.59 8.17 10.06
CA SER A 14 1.96 8.60 11.41
C SER A 14 3.10 9.63 11.49
N GLY A 15 3.08 10.65 10.62
CA GLY A 15 4.06 11.75 10.61
C GLY A 15 5.43 11.44 9.99
N HIS A 16 5.66 10.22 9.50
CA HIS A 16 6.99 9.78 9.02
C HIS A 16 6.98 9.18 7.61
N GLY A 17 5.87 9.35 6.86
CA GLY A 17 5.70 8.77 5.53
C GLY A 17 6.46 9.47 4.40
N PHE A 18 6.81 10.74 4.57
CA PHE A 18 7.35 11.55 3.45
C PHE A 18 8.64 10.98 2.86
N LYS A 19 9.56 10.49 3.71
CA LYS A 19 10.81 9.87 3.26
C LYS A 19 10.62 8.58 2.43
N PHE A 20 9.42 8.00 2.49
CA PHE A 20 9.05 6.81 1.74
C PHE A 20 8.09 7.13 0.57
N ALA A 21 7.73 8.39 0.35
CA ALA A 21 6.69 8.76 -0.61
C ALA A 21 6.97 8.25 -2.03
N SER A 22 8.24 8.26 -2.47
CA SER A 22 8.66 7.74 -3.78
C SER A 22 8.37 6.24 -3.93
N VAL A 23 8.90 5.43 -3.01
CA VAL A 23 8.72 3.96 -3.06
C VAL A 23 7.26 3.55 -2.76
N VAL A 24 6.54 4.34 -1.94
CA VAL A 24 5.10 4.13 -1.75
C VAL A 24 4.34 4.39 -3.05
N GLY A 25 4.70 5.44 -3.79
CA GLY A 25 4.12 5.70 -5.12
C GLY A 25 4.31 4.54 -6.09
N GLU A 26 5.52 3.97 -6.13
CA GLU A 26 5.85 2.77 -6.91
C GLU A 26 4.98 1.57 -6.50
N VAL A 27 4.90 1.29 -5.19
CA VAL A 27 4.03 0.23 -4.66
C VAL A 27 2.56 0.44 -5.03
N LEU A 28 2.06 1.67 -4.96
CA LEU A 28 0.66 1.98 -5.28
C LEU A 28 0.38 1.79 -6.78
N ALA A 29 1.32 2.16 -7.65
CA ALA A 29 1.20 1.94 -9.09
C ALA A 29 1.14 0.44 -9.42
N ASP A 30 2.10 -0.34 -8.91
CA ASP A 30 2.14 -1.80 -9.01
C ASP A 30 0.81 -2.44 -8.54
N LEU A 31 0.31 -2.03 -7.37
CA LEU A 31 -0.94 -2.58 -6.83
C LEU A 31 -2.17 -2.18 -7.65
N ALA A 32 -2.21 -0.96 -8.19
CA ALA A 32 -3.34 -0.49 -8.98
C ALA A 32 -3.41 -1.14 -10.37
N LEU A 33 -2.26 -1.41 -10.99
CA LEU A 33 -2.16 -1.98 -12.33
C LEU A 33 -2.14 -3.50 -12.32
N ASP A 34 -1.33 -4.11 -11.44
CA ASP A 34 -1.03 -5.53 -11.46
C ASP A 34 -1.59 -6.30 -10.25
N GLY A 35 -2.12 -5.59 -9.25
CA GLY A 35 -2.63 -6.20 -8.01
C GLY A 35 -1.56 -6.79 -7.09
N ARG A 36 -0.27 -6.63 -7.43
CA ARG A 36 0.88 -7.14 -6.67
C ARG A 36 2.07 -6.20 -6.85
N THR A 37 2.99 -6.20 -5.89
CA THR A 37 4.25 -5.46 -5.97
C THR A 37 5.42 -6.36 -5.55
N ARG A 38 6.64 -6.03 -5.98
CA ARG A 38 7.85 -6.73 -5.55
C ARG A 38 8.25 -6.41 -4.10
N HIS A 39 7.76 -5.32 -3.53
CA HIS A 39 8.09 -4.90 -2.18
C HIS A 39 7.36 -5.74 -1.13
N ARG A 40 8.06 -6.11 -0.04
CA ARG A 40 7.47 -6.90 1.05
C ARG A 40 6.62 -6.00 1.95
N ILE A 41 5.35 -5.81 1.59
CA ILE A 41 4.41 -4.91 2.29
C ILE A 41 3.48 -5.62 3.30
N ALA A 42 3.78 -6.86 3.67
CA ALA A 42 2.91 -7.68 4.52
C ALA A 42 2.56 -7.01 5.87
N LEU A 43 3.52 -6.30 6.48
CA LEU A 43 3.33 -5.55 7.73
C LEU A 43 2.36 -4.36 7.61
N PHE A 44 2.03 -3.91 6.40
CA PHE A 44 1.15 -2.78 6.14
C PHE A 44 -0.23 -3.20 5.63
N ARG A 45 -0.52 -4.50 5.59
CA ARG A 45 -1.86 -4.99 5.20
C ARG A 45 -2.90 -4.56 6.23
N LEU A 46 -4.07 -4.16 5.74
CA LEU A 46 -5.22 -3.82 6.58
C LEU A 46 -5.63 -4.96 7.51
N ALA A 47 -5.56 -6.21 7.02
CA ALA A 47 -5.89 -7.43 7.76
C ALA A 47 -4.96 -7.76 8.95
N ARG A 48 -3.94 -6.95 9.24
CA ARG A 48 -3.07 -7.17 10.41
C ARG A 48 -3.75 -6.82 11.75
N PHE A 49 -4.92 -6.20 11.70
CA PHE A 49 -5.69 -5.73 12.86
C PHE A 49 -6.95 -6.56 13.12
N SER A 50 -7.15 -7.63 12.34
CA SER A 50 -8.30 -8.53 12.42
C SER A 50 -7.85 -9.90 12.89
#